data_AF-A0A2E1AQG1-F1
#
_entry.id   AF-A0A2E1AQG1-F1
#
_cell.length_a   1.000
_cell.length_b   1.000
_cell.length_c   1.000
_cell.angle_alpha   90.00
_cell.angle_beta   90.00
_cell.angle_gamma   90.00
#
_symmetry.space_group_name_H-M   'P 1'
#
loop_
_entity.id
_entity.type
_entity.pdbx_description
1 polymer ?
#
loop_
_entity_poly.entity_id
_entity_poly.type
_entity_poly.pdbx_seq_one_letter_code
_entity_poly.pdbx_strand_id
1 'polypeptide(L)'
;MKTTFFYGLLFMAALSISSCSKGEDGEDGLPGPQGEQGIQGEQGPQGEPGTANVMYSDWMPIVWNIRDEPTFKSMLIEDERVTEDFIDTGGVILVFLKLTGGGTTSVVQLPIIRNNIALDFIYINTPSEDREGIGIRYYRDTGSDPLPDNLTSDGYLIRYVLIPGGVDLSGKGEMRADWDKMTYEQVAEKLGIVE
;
A
#
# COMPACT_ATOMS: atom_id res chain seq x y z
N MET A 1 -8.43 116.04 67.54
CA MET A 1 -9.44 115.34 66.71
C MET A 1 -8.68 114.78 65.52
N LYS A 2 -8.05 113.60 65.53
CA LYS A 2 -8.50 112.23 65.86
C LYS A 2 -9.67 111.77 64.97
N THR A 3 -9.33 111.12 63.86
CA THR A 3 -10.15 110.08 63.21
C THR A 3 -9.23 108.95 62.76
N THR A 4 -9.55 107.77 63.31
CA THR A 4 -8.83 106.50 63.43
C THR A 4 -9.16 105.56 62.25
N PHE A 5 -8.18 104.89 61.63
CA PHE A 5 -7.65 103.55 61.97
C PHE A 5 -8.54 102.39 61.45
N PHE A 6 -8.19 101.83 60.29
CA PHE A 6 -8.55 100.47 59.86
C PHE A 6 -7.45 99.91 58.96
N TYR A 7 -6.45 99.30 59.60
CA TYR A 7 -5.31 98.60 59.02
C TYR A 7 -5.52 97.10 59.15
N GLY A 8 -5.09 96.32 58.15
CA GLY A 8 -4.73 94.92 58.35
C GLY A 8 -5.50 93.91 57.52
N LEU A 9 -5.36 93.92 56.19
CA LEU A 9 -5.83 92.81 55.36
C LEU A 9 -5.18 92.79 53.96
N LEU A 10 -3.86 92.65 53.82
CA LEU A 10 -3.31 92.43 52.47
C LEU A 10 -1.88 91.84 52.40
N PHE A 11 -1.51 90.87 53.25
CA PHE A 11 -0.20 90.23 53.11
C PHE A 11 -0.15 88.81 53.72
N MET A 12 -0.96 87.89 53.19
CA MET A 12 -0.73 86.44 53.39
C MET A 12 -1.52 85.63 52.36
N ALA A 13 -0.85 85.22 51.29
CA ALA A 13 -1.29 84.11 50.45
C ALA A 13 -0.05 83.52 49.77
N ALA A 14 0.86 83.00 50.59
CA ALA A 14 1.89 82.09 50.16
C ALA A 14 1.54 80.69 50.69
N LEU A 15 1.68 79.71 49.79
CA LEU A 15 1.84 78.27 50.02
C LEU A 15 0.57 77.39 50.12
N SER A 16 0.48 76.55 49.09
CA SER A 16 0.10 75.12 49.12
C SER A 16 -1.36 74.75 48.95
N ILE A 17 -1.75 74.35 47.73
CA ILE A 17 -2.34 73.02 47.46
C ILE A 17 -1.98 72.57 46.03
N SER A 18 -1.19 71.50 45.94
CA SER A 18 -0.93 70.72 44.71
C SER A 18 -2.13 69.85 44.37
N SER A 19 -2.63 69.90 43.12
CA SER A 19 -3.41 68.88 42.37
C SER A 19 -4.14 69.63 41.23
N CYS A 20 -4.10 69.31 39.93
CA CYS A 20 -3.74 68.11 39.19
C CYS A 20 -2.87 68.49 37.98
N SER A 21 -1.77 67.80 37.77
CA SER A 21 -1.22 67.66 36.41
C SER A 21 -2.23 66.84 35.61
N LYS A 22 -2.84 67.42 34.57
CA LYS A 22 -3.37 66.60 33.47
C LYS A 22 -2.15 65.97 32.82
N GLY A 23 -1.86 64.72 33.18
CA GLY A 23 -1.05 63.88 32.31
C GLY A 23 -1.80 63.81 30.99
N GLU A 24 -1.14 64.19 29.91
CA GLU A 24 -1.61 63.87 28.57
C GLU A 24 -1.66 62.34 28.53
N ASP A 25 -2.84 61.77 28.32
CA ASP A 25 -2.99 60.33 28.14
C ASP A 25 -2.00 59.92 27.04
N GLY A 26 -1.02 59.09 27.40
CA GLY A 26 -0.03 58.60 26.44
C GLY A 26 -0.77 57.91 25.31
N GLU A 27 -0.52 58.32 24.07
CA GLU A 27 -1.12 57.69 22.90
C GLU A 27 -0.94 56.17 22.99
N ASP A 28 -2.05 55.42 22.92
CA ASP A 28 -2.01 53.96 22.91
C ASP A 28 -1.02 53.51 21.83
N GLY A 29 0.02 52.79 22.24
CA GLY A 29 1.07 52.33 21.33
C GLY A 29 0.45 51.57 20.15
N LEU A 30 0.88 51.92 18.92
CA LEU A 30 0.38 51.28 17.70
C LEU A 30 0.44 49.74 17.84
N PRO A 31 -0.61 49.01 17.44
CA PRO A 31 -0.59 47.54 17.42
C PRO A 31 0.65 47.06 16.66
N GLY A 32 1.39 46.12 17.26
CA GLY A 32 2.57 45.55 16.63
C GLY A 32 2.23 44.93 15.26
N PRO A 33 3.19 44.89 14.31
CA PRO A 33 2.95 44.30 13.01
C PRO A 33 2.49 42.85 13.15
N GLN A 34 1.52 42.45 12.34
CA GLN A 34 1.08 41.06 12.26
C GLN A 34 2.27 40.17 11.88
N GLY A 35 2.46 39.08 12.63
CA GLY A 35 3.55 38.12 12.36
C GLY A 35 3.45 37.56 10.94
N GLU A 36 4.61 37.34 10.32
CA GLU A 36 4.69 36.77 8.98
C GLU A 36 4.00 35.40 8.94
N GLN A 37 3.30 35.13 7.83
CA GLN A 37 2.70 33.83 7.60
C GLN A 37 3.81 32.78 7.49
N GLY A 38 3.70 31.69 8.25
CA GLY A 38 4.67 30.60 8.21
C GLY A 38 4.80 30.01 6.80
N ILE A 39 6.03 29.62 6.44
CA ILE A 39 6.32 28.97 5.16
C ILE A 39 5.50 27.68 5.03
N GLN A 40 4.96 27.45 3.83
CA GLN A 40 4.31 26.18 3.52
C GLN A 40 5.35 25.05 3.62
N GLY A 41 5.02 23.98 4.35
CA GLY A 41 5.89 22.82 4.46
C GLY A 41 6.16 22.17 3.10
N GLU A 42 7.37 21.62 2.94
CA GLU A 42 7.74 20.91 1.71
C GLU A 42 6.84 19.69 1.49
N GLN A 43 6.62 19.36 0.22
CA GLN A 43 5.95 18.12 -0.14
C GLN A 43 6.82 16.93 0.32
N GLY A 44 6.23 16.00 1.07
CA GLY A 44 6.95 14.80 1.50
C GLY A 44 7.50 13.99 0.31
N PRO A 45 8.55 13.16 0.53
CA PRO A 45 9.13 12.35 -0.53
C PRO A 45 8.08 11.42 -1.14
N GLN A 46 8.17 11.20 -2.45
CA GLN A 46 7.37 10.18 -3.12
C GLN A 46 7.71 8.81 -2.52
N GLY A 47 6.69 8.00 -2.20
CA GLY A 47 6.91 6.64 -1.71
C GLY A 47 7.67 5.78 -2.73
N GLU A 48 8.46 4.82 -2.24
CA GLU A 48 9.20 3.88 -3.08
C GLU A 48 8.26 3.15 -4.07
N PRO A 49 8.65 2.98 -5.35
CA PRO A 49 7.87 2.19 -6.30
C PRO A 49 7.66 0.75 -5.79
N GLY A 50 6.41 0.26 -5.83
CA GLY A 50 6.12 -1.14 -5.52
C GLY A 50 6.74 -2.08 -6.55
N THR A 51 7.52 -3.07 -6.12
CA THR A 51 8.29 -3.99 -6.98
C THR A 51 7.57 -5.31 -7.26
N ALA A 52 6.28 -5.31 -7.59
CA ALA A 52 5.60 -6.56 -7.94
C ALA A 52 6.25 -7.14 -9.22
N ASN A 53 7.18 -8.07 -9.04
CA ASN A 53 7.92 -8.74 -10.12
C ASN A 53 7.01 -9.77 -10.79
N VAL A 54 6.02 -9.29 -11.55
CA VAL A 54 5.05 -10.14 -12.25
C VAL A 54 5.75 -10.86 -13.41
N MET A 55 5.83 -12.17 -13.33
CA MET A 55 6.40 -13.04 -14.36
C MET A 55 5.27 -13.83 -15.02
N TYR A 56 5.35 -14.07 -16.33
CA TYR A 56 4.36 -14.90 -17.04
C TYR A 56 5.03 -15.89 -17.98
N SER A 57 4.38 -17.03 -18.21
CA SER A 57 4.81 -18.01 -19.19
C SER A 57 4.36 -17.63 -20.61
N ASP A 58 4.99 -18.22 -21.61
CA ASP A 58 4.37 -18.32 -22.93
C ASP A 58 3.08 -19.14 -22.88
N TRP A 59 2.26 -18.99 -23.91
CA TRP A 59 1.10 -19.87 -24.10
C TRP A 59 1.60 -21.24 -24.56
N MET A 60 1.19 -22.29 -23.85
CA MET A 60 1.64 -23.66 -24.10
C MET A 60 0.46 -24.61 -24.32
N PRO A 61 0.65 -25.68 -25.11
CA PRO A 61 -0.37 -26.70 -25.27
C PRO A 61 -0.60 -27.47 -23.97
N ILE A 62 -1.81 -27.98 -23.80
CA ILE A 62 -2.12 -28.92 -22.73
C ILE A 62 -1.63 -30.31 -23.14
N VAL A 63 -0.83 -30.93 -22.28
CA VAL A 63 -0.28 -32.28 -22.49
C VAL A 63 -0.49 -33.08 -21.22
N TRP A 64 -1.33 -34.12 -21.26
CA TRP A 64 -1.69 -34.97 -20.10
C TRP A 64 -0.55 -35.90 -19.66
N ASN A 65 0.57 -35.32 -19.19
CA ASN A 65 1.81 -36.03 -18.85
C ASN A 65 1.81 -36.72 -17.47
N ILE A 66 0.76 -36.57 -16.65
CA ILE A 66 0.64 -37.24 -15.34
C ILE A 66 -0.43 -38.34 -15.37
N ARG A 67 -1.65 -38.02 -15.84
CA ARG A 67 -2.74 -38.99 -16.02
C ARG A 67 -3.56 -38.64 -17.24
N ASP A 68 -3.99 -39.66 -17.97
CA ASP A 68 -4.87 -39.52 -19.13
C ASP A 68 -5.97 -40.60 -19.10
N GLU A 69 -6.86 -40.51 -18.11
CA GLU A 69 -7.95 -41.46 -17.89
C GLU A 69 -9.28 -40.88 -18.42
N PRO A 70 -10.33 -41.71 -18.63
CA PRO A 70 -11.61 -41.23 -19.15
C PRO A 70 -12.28 -40.15 -18.30
N THR A 71 -12.16 -40.21 -16.98
CA THR A 71 -12.85 -39.32 -16.04
C THR A 71 -11.93 -38.33 -15.32
N PHE A 72 -10.60 -38.51 -15.45
CA PHE A 72 -9.61 -37.69 -14.80
C PHE A 72 -8.36 -37.60 -15.66
N LYS A 73 -7.94 -36.38 -15.98
CA LYS A 73 -6.70 -36.08 -16.68
C LYS A 73 -5.91 -35.06 -15.90
N SER A 74 -4.59 -35.17 -15.89
CA SER A 74 -3.75 -34.20 -15.24
C SER A 74 -2.42 -34.04 -15.94
N MET A 75 -1.87 -32.84 -15.83
CA MET A 75 -0.52 -32.52 -16.25
C MET A 75 0.23 -31.79 -15.16
N LEU A 76 1.55 -31.89 -15.20
CA LEU A 76 2.48 -31.11 -14.39
C LEU A 76 3.25 -30.17 -15.32
N ILE A 77 3.29 -28.90 -14.93
CA ILE A 77 4.16 -27.88 -15.50
C ILE A 77 5.28 -27.64 -14.48
N GLU A 78 6.49 -28.01 -14.86
CA GLU A 78 7.70 -27.78 -14.06
C GLU A 78 8.25 -26.39 -14.38
N ASP A 79 8.50 -25.63 -13.32
CA ASP A 79 9.16 -24.33 -13.38
C ASP A 79 10.04 -24.21 -12.14
N GLU A 80 11.34 -23.99 -12.33
CA GLU A 80 12.32 -23.86 -11.24
C GLU A 80 12.01 -22.73 -10.24
N ARG A 81 11.11 -21.80 -10.60
CA ARG A 81 10.64 -20.71 -9.75
C ARG A 81 9.42 -21.08 -8.92
N VAL A 82 8.72 -22.16 -9.26
CA VAL A 82 7.54 -22.66 -8.54
C VAL A 82 8.01 -23.72 -7.57
N THR A 83 8.52 -23.26 -6.43
CA THR A 83 9.03 -24.11 -5.35
C THR A 83 8.19 -23.96 -4.09
N GLU A 84 8.44 -24.82 -3.10
CA GLU A 84 7.84 -24.69 -1.76
C GLU A 84 8.14 -23.32 -1.15
N ASP A 85 9.39 -22.85 -1.29
CA ASP A 85 9.80 -21.51 -0.85
C ASP A 85 9.00 -20.38 -1.52
N PHE A 86 8.70 -20.50 -2.82
CA PHE A 86 7.83 -19.55 -3.52
C PHE A 86 6.43 -19.50 -2.89
N ILE A 87 5.87 -20.65 -2.51
CA ILE A 87 4.56 -20.72 -1.85
C ILE A 87 4.62 -20.15 -0.42
N ASP A 88 5.62 -20.56 0.35
CA ASP A 88 5.79 -20.18 1.76
C ASP A 88 6.04 -18.68 1.94
N THR A 89 6.69 -18.05 0.96
CA THR A 89 6.95 -16.60 0.96
C THR A 89 5.76 -15.77 0.46
N GLY A 90 4.60 -16.39 0.21
CA GLY A 90 3.37 -15.70 -0.21
C GLY A 90 3.26 -15.51 -1.72
N GLY A 91 3.97 -16.31 -2.51
CA GLY A 91 3.86 -16.33 -3.95
C GLY A 91 2.46 -16.70 -4.43
N VAL A 92 1.99 -15.99 -5.45
CA VAL A 92 0.69 -16.21 -6.08
C VAL A 92 0.87 -16.77 -7.48
N ILE A 93 0.16 -17.86 -7.76
CA ILE A 93 0.08 -18.48 -9.08
C ILE A 93 -1.31 -18.19 -9.65
N LEU A 94 -1.36 -17.57 -10.83
CA LEU A 94 -2.60 -17.41 -11.58
C LEU A 94 -2.48 -18.23 -12.87
N VAL A 95 -3.44 -19.09 -13.15
CA VAL A 95 -3.46 -19.91 -14.37
C VAL A 95 -4.61 -19.48 -15.26
N PHE A 96 -4.34 -19.39 -16.56
CA PHE A 96 -5.28 -18.96 -17.59
C PHE A 96 -5.38 -20.00 -18.70
N LEU A 97 -6.60 -20.21 -19.19
CA LEU A 97 -6.91 -20.97 -20.40
C LEU A 97 -7.27 -20.00 -21.53
N LYS A 98 -6.63 -20.17 -22.67
CA LYS A 98 -7.04 -19.57 -23.95
C LYS A 98 -7.82 -20.61 -24.75
N LEU A 99 -8.97 -20.19 -25.25
CA LEU A 99 -9.84 -20.95 -26.14
C LEU A 99 -9.92 -20.23 -27.49
N THR A 100 -9.53 -20.90 -28.56
CA THR A 100 -9.60 -20.40 -29.94
C THR A 100 -10.41 -21.38 -30.79
N GLY A 101 -11.52 -20.90 -31.35
CA GLY A 101 -12.40 -21.71 -32.19
C GLY A 101 -13.47 -20.87 -32.88
N GLY A 102 -13.89 -21.27 -34.09
CA GLY A 102 -14.96 -20.57 -34.82
C GLY A 102 -14.68 -19.09 -35.10
N GLY A 103 -13.42 -18.69 -35.24
CA GLY A 103 -13.00 -17.30 -35.44
C GLY A 103 -13.00 -16.43 -34.18
N THR A 104 -13.30 -16.99 -33.00
CA THR A 104 -13.29 -16.27 -31.72
C THR A 104 -12.13 -16.76 -30.85
N THR A 105 -11.52 -15.84 -30.11
CA THR A 105 -10.54 -16.14 -29.05
C THR A 105 -11.06 -15.61 -27.72
N SER A 106 -10.96 -16.42 -26.68
CA SER A 106 -11.33 -16.04 -25.31
C SER A 106 -10.24 -16.49 -24.34
N VAL A 107 -10.01 -15.69 -23.29
CA VAL A 107 -9.08 -16.03 -22.20
C VAL A 107 -9.87 -16.00 -20.89
N VAL A 108 -9.77 -17.08 -20.12
CA VAL A 108 -10.43 -17.23 -18.83
C VAL A 108 -9.42 -17.68 -17.78
N GLN A 109 -9.61 -17.24 -16.54
CA GLN A 109 -8.80 -17.68 -15.40
C GLN A 109 -9.34 -19.01 -14.86
N LEU A 110 -8.45 -19.90 -14.44
CA LEU A 110 -8.81 -21.12 -13.71
C LEU A 110 -9.06 -20.81 -12.21
N PRO A 111 -9.93 -21.57 -11.53
CA PRO A 111 -10.67 -22.73 -12.03
C PRO A 111 -11.87 -22.36 -12.92
N ILE A 112 -12.19 -23.23 -13.88
CA ILE A 112 -13.47 -23.21 -14.59
C ILE A 112 -14.26 -24.46 -14.27
N ILE A 113 -15.54 -24.29 -13.98
CA ILE A 113 -16.46 -25.39 -13.69
C ILE A 113 -17.66 -25.26 -14.60
N ARG A 114 -17.94 -26.30 -15.38
CA ARG A 114 -19.14 -26.39 -16.23
C ARG A 114 -19.68 -27.81 -16.24
N ASN A 115 -20.98 -27.96 -16.05
CA ASN A 115 -21.67 -29.26 -16.12
C ASN A 115 -20.98 -30.34 -15.27
N ASN A 116 -20.61 -30.02 -14.03
CA ASN A 116 -19.93 -30.93 -13.10
C ASN A 116 -18.53 -31.40 -13.55
N ILE A 117 -17.94 -30.70 -14.51
CA ILE A 117 -16.58 -30.90 -14.98
C ILE A 117 -15.77 -29.65 -14.60
N ALA A 118 -14.63 -29.88 -13.96
CA ALA A 118 -13.70 -28.85 -13.55
C ALA A 118 -12.41 -28.93 -14.36
N LEU A 119 -11.89 -27.78 -14.74
CA LEU A 119 -10.48 -27.59 -15.09
C LEU A 119 -9.90 -26.61 -14.07
N ASP A 120 -9.01 -27.09 -13.21
CA ASP A 120 -8.39 -26.31 -12.15
C ASP A 120 -6.87 -26.50 -12.12
N PHE A 121 -6.22 -25.83 -11.16
CA PHE A 121 -4.82 -26.03 -10.88
C PHE A 121 -4.55 -26.16 -9.38
N ILE A 122 -3.45 -26.82 -9.04
CA ILE A 122 -2.90 -26.95 -7.70
C ILE A 122 -1.38 -26.77 -7.75
N TYR A 123 -0.77 -26.35 -6.64
CA TYR A 123 0.66 -26.57 -6.43
C TYR A 123 0.87 -28.04 -6.03
N ILE A 124 1.84 -28.70 -6.64
CA ILE A 124 2.24 -30.07 -6.33
C ILE A 124 3.66 -30.03 -5.79
N ASN A 125 3.86 -30.65 -4.63
CA ASN A 125 5.17 -31.04 -4.12
C ASN A 125 5.08 -32.50 -3.66
N THR A 126 5.69 -33.40 -4.42
CA THR A 126 5.71 -34.84 -4.11
C THR A 126 7.13 -35.35 -4.30
N PRO A 127 8.01 -35.17 -3.29
CA PRO A 127 9.43 -35.52 -3.40
C PRO A 127 9.67 -37.00 -3.69
N SER A 128 8.78 -37.88 -3.22
CA SER A 128 8.86 -39.33 -3.49
C SER A 128 8.68 -39.70 -4.96
N GLU A 129 8.07 -38.81 -5.75
CA GLU A 129 7.80 -39.00 -7.17
C GLU A 129 8.63 -38.05 -8.05
N ASP A 130 9.55 -37.27 -7.45
CA ASP A 130 10.35 -36.23 -8.13
C ASP A 130 9.47 -35.23 -8.89
N ARG A 131 8.41 -34.72 -8.24
CA ARG A 131 7.45 -33.79 -8.84
C ARG A 131 7.29 -32.54 -8.00
N GLU A 132 7.61 -31.40 -8.60
CA GLU A 132 7.32 -30.09 -8.02
C GLU A 132 6.87 -29.12 -9.12
N GLY A 133 5.81 -28.35 -8.88
CA GLY A 133 5.35 -27.34 -9.82
C GLY A 133 3.83 -27.16 -9.85
N ILE A 134 3.31 -26.76 -11.02
CA ILE A 134 1.89 -26.45 -11.23
C ILE A 134 1.18 -27.67 -11.82
N GLY A 135 0.31 -28.29 -11.03
CA GLY A 135 -0.56 -29.37 -11.50
C GLY A 135 -1.85 -28.81 -12.10
N ILE A 136 -2.15 -29.11 -13.36
CA ILE A 136 -3.45 -28.84 -13.98
C ILE A 136 -4.28 -30.11 -13.94
N ARG A 137 -5.54 -30.02 -13.52
CA ARG A 137 -6.45 -31.18 -13.43
C ARG A 137 -7.72 -30.91 -14.21
N TYR A 138 -8.11 -31.86 -15.04
CA TYR A 138 -9.37 -31.88 -15.78
C TYR A 138 -10.15 -33.12 -15.36
N TYR A 139 -11.23 -32.91 -14.61
CA TYR A 139 -11.94 -34.00 -13.98
C TYR A 139 -13.43 -33.74 -13.84
N ARG A 140 -14.16 -34.83 -13.71
CA ARG A 140 -15.56 -34.82 -13.33
C ARG A 140 -15.66 -35.05 -11.82
N ASP A 141 -16.39 -34.19 -11.11
CA ASP A 141 -16.52 -34.28 -9.66
C ASP A 141 -17.40 -35.48 -9.25
N THR A 142 -18.46 -35.76 -10.02
CA THR A 142 -19.34 -36.93 -9.81
C THR A 142 -19.77 -37.62 -11.10
N GLY A 143 -19.82 -38.96 -11.08
CA GLY A 143 -20.23 -39.79 -12.21
C GLY A 143 -19.07 -40.47 -12.95
N SER A 144 -19.41 -41.38 -13.87
CA SER A 144 -18.43 -42.22 -14.59
C SER A 144 -18.35 -41.93 -16.10
N ASP A 145 -19.13 -40.95 -16.58
CA ASP A 145 -19.13 -40.60 -17.99
C ASP A 145 -17.78 -39.98 -18.38
N PRO A 146 -17.21 -40.37 -19.54
CA PRO A 146 -15.98 -39.78 -20.04
C PRO A 146 -16.07 -38.26 -20.17
N LEU A 147 -14.91 -37.61 -20.04
CA LEU A 147 -14.76 -36.18 -20.26
C LEU A 147 -15.02 -35.86 -21.75
N PRO A 148 -15.86 -34.86 -22.05
CA PRO A 148 -16.37 -34.62 -23.40
C PRO A 148 -15.37 -33.90 -24.32
N ASP A 149 -14.51 -33.04 -23.77
CA ASP A 149 -13.66 -32.15 -24.56
C ASP A 149 -12.23 -32.69 -24.66
N ASN A 150 -11.70 -32.75 -25.88
CA ASN A 150 -10.27 -32.96 -26.09
C ASN A 150 -9.51 -31.63 -25.99
N LEU A 151 -9.07 -31.31 -24.78
CA LEU A 151 -8.34 -30.07 -24.50
C LEU A 151 -6.89 -30.06 -25.03
N THR A 152 -6.42 -31.09 -25.73
CA THR A 152 -5.06 -31.11 -26.32
C THR A 152 -4.99 -30.57 -27.75
N SER A 153 -6.10 -30.08 -28.30
CA SER A 153 -6.11 -29.47 -29.63
C SER A 153 -5.55 -28.05 -29.60
N ASP A 154 -5.04 -27.55 -30.74
CA ASP A 154 -4.40 -26.22 -30.88
C ASP A 154 -5.29 -25.04 -30.42
N GLY A 155 -6.60 -25.27 -30.33
CA GLY A 155 -7.56 -24.30 -29.80
C GLY A 155 -7.44 -24.05 -28.30
N TYR A 156 -6.75 -24.91 -27.54
CA TYR A 156 -6.63 -24.83 -26.09
C TYR A 156 -5.17 -24.65 -25.67
N LEU A 157 -4.87 -23.49 -25.08
CA LEU A 157 -3.53 -23.19 -24.57
C LEU A 157 -3.62 -22.72 -23.12
N ILE A 158 -2.65 -23.09 -22.31
CA ILE A 158 -2.51 -22.61 -20.92
C ILE A 158 -1.38 -21.59 -20.83
N ARG A 159 -1.52 -20.66 -19.89
CA ARG A 159 -0.46 -19.77 -19.40
C ARG A 159 -0.58 -19.66 -17.90
N TYR A 160 0.53 -19.48 -17.21
CA TYR A 160 0.52 -19.05 -15.81
C TYR A 160 1.24 -17.72 -15.61
N VAL A 161 0.90 -17.05 -14.52
CA VAL A 161 1.52 -15.83 -14.02
C VAL A 161 1.97 -16.10 -12.60
N LEU A 162 3.22 -15.76 -12.30
CA LEU A 162 3.82 -15.83 -10.99
C LEU A 162 3.97 -14.40 -10.44
N ILE A 163 3.49 -14.20 -9.23
CA ILE A 163 3.66 -12.96 -8.48
C ILE A 163 4.37 -13.35 -7.19
N PRO A 164 5.68 -13.08 -7.07
CA PRO A 164 6.41 -13.32 -5.83
C PRO A 164 5.76 -12.59 -4.67
N GLY A 165 5.84 -13.17 -3.48
CA GLY A 165 5.41 -12.50 -2.26
C GLY A 165 6.20 -11.21 -2.04
N GLY A 166 5.51 -10.20 -1.51
CA GLY A 166 6.09 -8.90 -1.21
C GLY A 166 6.15 -8.67 0.30
N VAL A 167 5.03 -8.23 0.87
CA VAL A 167 4.92 -7.87 2.29
C VAL A 167 4.12 -8.95 3.03
N ASP A 168 4.69 -9.53 4.07
CA ASP A 168 3.98 -10.43 4.97
C ASP A 168 3.02 -9.66 5.89
N LEU A 169 1.77 -10.10 5.97
CA LEU A 169 0.70 -9.51 6.79
C LEU A 169 0.63 -10.12 8.20
N SER A 170 1.37 -11.21 8.48
CA SER A 170 1.38 -11.90 9.77
C SER A 170 2.07 -11.09 10.88
N GLY A 171 2.94 -10.15 10.48
CA GLY A 171 3.49 -9.12 11.36
C GLY A 171 2.47 -8.02 11.63
N LYS A 172 2.03 -7.86 12.88
CA LYS A 172 1.59 -6.54 13.34
C LYS A 172 2.78 -5.58 13.26
N GLY A 173 2.93 -4.90 12.12
CA GLY A 173 4.03 -3.99 11.79
C GLY A 173 4.82 -4.54 10.59
N GLU A 174 5.14 -3.79 9.54
CA GLU A 174 5.50 -2.39 9.56
C GLU A 174 5.47 -1.75 8.15
N MET A 175 4.63 -0.73 7.95
CA MET A 175 5.02 0.45 7.17
C MET A 175 5.69 1.49 8.09
N ARG A 176 6.33 1.01 9.16
CA ARG A 176 7.00 1.78 10.19
C ARG A 176 8.47 1.41 10.03
N ALA A 177 9.36 2.34 9.73
CA ALA A 177 10.77 1.96 9.76
C ALA A 177 11.07 1.39 11.17
N ASP A 178 11.90 0.36 11.27
CA ASP A 178 12.36 -0.16 12.56
C ASP A 178 13.29 0.88 13.20
N TRP A 179 12.68 1.96 13.70
CA TRP A 179 13.34 3.17 14.17
C TRP A 179 14.24 2.85 15.38
N ASP A 180 13.90 1.81 16.14
CA ASP A 180 14.63 1.37 17.32
C ASP A 180 15.99 0.72 16.97
N LYS A 181 16.21 0.36 15.70
CA LYS A 181 17.47 -0.15 15.17
C LYS A 181 18.26 0.89 14.37
N MET A 182 17.73 2.09 14.20
CA MET A 182 18.39 3.17 13.47
C MET A 182 19.10 4.11 14.44
N THR A 183 20.31 4.53 14.06
CA THR A 183 20.97 5.65 14.72
C THR A 183 20.20 6.94 14.47
N TYR A 184 20.36 7.94 15.34
CA TYR A 184 19.70 9.24 15.18
C TYR A 184 19.98 9.85 13.79
N GLU A 185 21.21 9.70 13.29
CA GLU A 185 21.65 10.19 11.99
C GLU A 185 20.92 9.49 10.84
N GLN A 186 20.72 8.18 10.92
CA GLN A 186 19.94 7.41 9.92
C GLN A 186 18.46 7.77 9.96
N VAL A 187 17.92 8.06 11.14
CA VAL A 187 16.55 8.56 11.29
C VAL A 187 16.43 9.97 10.71
N ALA A 188 17.37 10.86 11.00
CA ALA A 188 17.39 12.24 10.52
C ALA A 188 17.51 12.30 8.99
N GLU A 189 18.42 11.52 8.39
CA GLU A 189 18.56 11.38 6.94
C GLU A 189 17.26 10.89 6.30
N LYS A 190 16.65 9.85 6.87
CA LYS A 190 15.40 9.26 6.35
C LYS A 190 14.18 10.18 6.51
N LEU A 191 14.23 11.11 7.45
CA LEU A 191 13.19 12.12 7.69
C LEU A 191 13.50 13.48 7.04
N GLY A 192 14.64 13.62 6.35
CA GLY A 192 15.05 14.90 5.74
C GLY A 192 15.35 15.99 6.77
N ILE A 193 15.66 15.62 8.01
CA ILE A 193 16.07 16.57 9.06
C ILE A 193 17.56 16.85 8.83
N VAL A 194 17.84 17.96 8.17
CA VAL A 194 19.19 18.49 7.99
C VAL A 194 19.55 19.28 9.26
N GLU A 195 20.58 18.88 9.98
CA GLU A 195 21.20 19.73 11.02
C GLU A 195 22.04 20.86 10.40
#